data_AF-A0A2A5JL54-F1
#
_entry.id   AF-A0A2A5JL54-F1
#
_cell.length_a   1.000
_cell.length_b   1.000
_cell.length_c   1.000
_cell.angle_alpha   90.00
_cell.angle_beta   90.00
_cell.angle_gamma   90.00
#
_symmetry.space_group_name_H-M   'P 1'
#
loop_
_entity.id
_entity.type
_entity.pdbx_description
1 polymer ?
#
loop_
_entity_poly.entity_id
_entity_poly.type
_entity_poly.pdbx_seq_one_letter_code
_entity_poly.pdbx_strand_id
1 'polypeptide(L)'
;MFKHSLLALSLFSLLTGCSLDGDDGAQGPQGQQGVAGQNGSDGENGADGSNGQDGVDGQDGTNGTNANSMLDISMVGRAVLNAESPEGAAEIVAYQATKKWIYAINSSGDAAVVEIIPATDFDSAALAKNNEGVIATTNLTAAITLNLNENTAGDANSIAIDENNQLLAVAMAAKTTGEAGQIAFYDISGAAPVFVKNVTVGALPDMVTFSHDGNKVVVANEGEPAGDYSVDPEGTISIIDITNGTIANTATQLGFTAYNDKQAELEAQGMVFANPTGRTINGNLVTTTVAMDLEPEYVAISKDNRYAYVSIQENNALAIVDLADNSLRLVGLGFKDWSNLTMDASDKDKKINFRKYPGLYGMYQPDTISSYTWKGANFIVSANEGDGREYFFDAADEADCTAKGGLDYDKDDGCLAYIDESRAEDLTLASNFAYLNNDDDDIGRLKVTTVKGDADNDGQYESLYTYGARSFTIWDSNGLVVFDSGDQIERITASVHGAQFNNDEDANEGDTRSDAKGPEPEALALGEIGDRTFAFVGLERMGSIMVYDITNPYDVKFEDYFYNRGLVEGAEISGDLAPEGMTFIPADKSATGEALLVIGNEISGSVAVWQIAEK
;
A
#
# COMPACT_ATOMS: atom_id res chain seq x y z
N MET A 1 -39.95 8.98 50.33
CA MET A 1 -41.14 9.29 49.51
C MET A 1 -41.28 8.22 48.44
N PHE A 2 -42.52 7.80 48.19
CA PHE A 2 -43.05 6.78 47.27
C PHE A 2 -42.41 6.77 45.86
N LYS A 3 -42.46 5.74 45.01
CA LYS A 3 -42.72 4.27 45.02
C LYS A 3 -42.46 3.80 43.57
N HIS A 4 -42.11 2.53 43.39
CA HIS A 4 -42.04 1.82 42.09
C HIS A 4 -43.43 1.58 41.45
N SER A 5 -43.46 1.31 40.13
CA SER A 5 -43.96 0.05 39.51
C SER A 5 -44.84 0.17 38.23
N LEU A 6 -44.78 -0.93 37.43
CA LEU A 6 -45.77 -1.55 36.52
C LEU A 6 -45.90 -0.96 35.10
N LEU A 7 -45.63 -1.67 33.97
CA LEU A 7 -46.01 -3.01 33.46
C LEU A 7 -47.49 -3.11 32.99
N ALA A 8 -47.68 -3.22 31.67
CA ALA A 8 -48.91 -3.66 30.96
C ALA A 8 -48.47 -4.00 29.51
N LEU A 9 -48.36 -5.25 29.07
CA LEU A 9 -49.34 -6.33 28.83
C LEU A 9 -50.37 -6.06 27.72
N SER A 10 -50.35 -7.02 26.79
CA SER A 10 -51.11 -7.28 25.58
C SER A 10 -52.63 -7.18 25.65
N LEU A 11 -53.26 -6.95 24.48
CA LEU A 11 -54.40 -7.72 23.93
C LEU A 11 -54.89 -7.06 22.62
N PHE A 12 -54.97 -7.81 21.51
CA PHE A 12 -56.08 -7.66 20.57
C PHE A 12 -56.42 -9.02 19.96
N SER A 13 -57.68 -9.38 20.11
CA SER A 13 -58.29 -10.68 19.89
C SER A 13 -58.92 -10.81 18.50
N LEU A 14 -58.87 -12.06 18.02
CA LEU A 14 -59.56 -12.65 16.88
C LEU A 14 -61.08 -12.46 16.88
N LEU A 15 -61.68 -12.39 15.68
CA LEU A 15 -63.06 -12.79 15.42
C LEU A 15 -63.17 -13.47 14.05
N THR A 16 -63.73 -14.67 14.10
CA THR A 16 -63.94 -15.67 13.05
C THR A 16 -65.21 -15.43 12.23
N GLY A 17 -65.22 -15.87 10.98
CA GLY A 17 -66.43 -16.07 10.18
C GLY A 17 -66.17 -16.97 8.96
N CYS A 18 -66.65 -18.22 9.03
CA CYS A 18 -66.52 -19.25 8.00
C CYS A 18 -67.47 -19.05 6.81
N SER A 19 -67.06 -19.43 5.61
CA SER A 19 -67.91 -20.10 4.62
C SER A 19 -67.13 -21.17 3.86
N LEU A 20 -67.66 -22.39 3.85
CA LEU A 20 -67.26 -23.54 3.04
C LEU A 20 -67.77 -23.39 1.60
N ASP A 21 -66.99 -23.81 0.61
CA ASP A 21 -67.37 -24.80 -0.43
C ASP A 21 -66.33 -24.85 -1.58
N GLY A 22 -65.96 -26.07 -2.01
CA GLY A 22 -65.41 -26.34 -3.35
C GLY A 22 -64.00 -26.95 -3.38
N ASP A 23 -63.93 -28.28 -3.31
CA ASP A 23 -62.73 -29.10 -3.50
C ASP A 23 -62.74 -29.65 -4.94
N ASP A 24 -61.89 -29.12 -5.83
CA ASP A 24 -61.75 -29.59 -7.21
C ASP A 24 -60.30 -30.07 -7.47
N GLY A 25 -60.05 -31.33 -7.09
CA GLY A 25 -59.38 -32.34 -7.92
C GLY A 25 -57.93 -32.11 -8.37
N ALA A 26 -57.00 -32.79 -7.71
CA ALA A 26 -55.67 -33.07 -8.26
C ALA A 26 -55.76 -33.88 -9.57
N GLN A 27 -55.04 -33.42 -10.61
CA GLN A 27 -54.93 -34.09 -11.90
C GLN A 27 -54.12 -35.39 -11.76
N GLY A 28 -54.72 -36.52 -12.14
CA GLY A 28 -54.08 -37.84 -12.12
C GLY A 28 -52.97 -37.99 -13.18
N PRO A 29 -52.05 -38.96 -12.99
CA PRO A 29 -50.91 -39.16 -13.88
C PRO A 29 -51.34 -39.60 -15.28
N GLN A 30 -50.74 -38.98 -16.30
CA GLN A 30 -50.97 -39.27 -17.72
C GLN A 30 -50.48 -40.68 -18.06
N GLY A 31 -51.35 -41.48 -18.70
CA GLY A 31 -51.05 -42.86 -19.10
C GLY A 31 -49.99 -42.97 -20.19
N GLN A 32 -49.28 -44.10 -20.22
CA GLN A 32 -48.27 -44.42 -21.25
C GLN A 32 -48.90 -44.47 -22.65
N GLN A 33 -48.37 -43.65 -23.56
CA GLN A 33 -48.76 -43.62 -24.97
C GLN A 33 -48.18 -44.83 -25.71
N GLY A 34 -49.02 -45.52 -26.48
CA GLY A 34 -48.64 -46.70 -27.26
C GLY A 34 -47.65 -46.39 -28.40
N VAL A 35 -46.93 -47.44 -28.82
CA VAL A 35 -45.89 -47.38 -29.87
C VAL A 35 -46.43 -46.86 -31.21
N ALA A 36 -45.87 -45.76 -31.69
CA ALA A 36 -46.14 -45.21 -33.01
C ALA A 36 -45.34 -45.96 -34.09
N GLY A 37 -45.97 -46.20 -35.25
CA GLY A 37 -45.39 -46.95 -36.38
C GLY A 37 -44.16 -46.30 -37.01
N GLN A 38 -43.34 -47.12 -37.68
CA GLN A 38 -42.11 -46.69 -38.36
C GLN A 38 -42.41 -45.72 -39.51
N ASN A 39 -41.85 -44.51 -39.44
CA ASN A 39 -41.83 -43.55 -40.54
C ASN A 39 -40.80 -43.99 -41.60
N GLY A 40 -41.12 -43.73 -42.88
CA GLY A 40 -40.22 -44.00 -44.01
C GLY A 40 -38.97 -43.09 -43.99
N SER A 41 -37.92 -43.50 -44.70
CA SER A 41 -36.66 -42.76 -44.81
C SER A 41 -36.85 -41.40 -45.50
N ASP A 42 -36.36 -40.33 -44.86
CA ASP A 42 -36.31 -38.98 -45.42
C ASP A 42 -35.37 -38.92 -46.65
N GLY A 43 -35.70 -38.07 -47.63
CA GLY A 43 -34.82 -37.78 -48.78
C GLY A 43 -33.66 -36.87 -48.40
N GLU A 44 -32.58 -36.90 -49.19
CA GLU A 44 -31.39 -36.07 -48.95
C GLU A 44 -31.73 -34.56 -48.96
N ASN A 45 -31.25 -33.83 -47.95
CA ASN A 45 -31.39 -32.38 -47.85
C ASN A 45 -30.66 -31.67 -49.00
N GLY A 46 -31.26 -30.61 -49.55
CA GLY A 46 -30.58 -29.71 -50.50
C GLY A 46 -29.47 -28.91 -49.81
N ALA A 47 -28.45 -28.50 -50.57
CA ALA A 47 -27.33 -27.72 -50.05
C ALA A 47 -27.77 -26.35 -49.50
N ASP A 48 -27.27 -25.98 -48.33
CA ASP A 48 -27.54 -24.69 -47.70
C ASP A 48 -27.00 -23.53 -48.56
N GLY A 49 -27.75 -22.42 -48.60
CA GLY A 49 -27.30 -21.19 -49.25
C GLY A 49 -26.18 -20.51 -48.44
N SER A 50 -25.28 -19.82 -49.14
CA SER A 50 -24.20 -19.06 -48.49
C SER A 50 -24.75 -17.91 -47.63
N ASN A 51 -24.27 -17.80 -46.39
CA ASN A 51 -24.58 -16.70 -45.48
C ASN A 51 -24.26 -15.33 -46.11
N GLY A 52 -25.09 -14.33 -45.84
CA GLY A 52 -24.81 -12.94 -46.23
C GLY A 52 -23.61 -12.38 -45.45
N GLN A 53 -22.94 -11.36 -46.00
CA GLN A 53 -21.91 -10.64 -45.27
C GLN A 53 -22.52 -9.80 -44.15
N ASP A 54 -21.90 -9.84 -42.97
CA ASP A 54 -22.29 -9.01 -41.84
C ASP A 54 -22.17 -7.51 -42.18
N GLY A 55 -23.02 -6.70 -41.56
CA GLY A 55 -22.95 -5.25 -41.67
C GLY A 55 -21.70 -4.69 -41.00
N VAL A 56 -21.26 -3.51 -41.43
CA VAL A 56 -20.15 -2.80 -40.77
C VAL A 56 -20.63 -2.29 -39.40
N ASP A 57 -19.84 -2.53 -38.36
CA ASP A 57 -20.13 -2.02 -37.02
C ASP A 57 -20.26 -0.49 -37.02
N GLY A 58 -21.16 0.03 -36.17
CA GLY A 58 -21.29 1.47 -35.96
C GLY A 58 -20.06 2.04 -35.26
N GLN A 59 -19.77 3.32 -35.50
CA GLN A 59 -18.77 4.02 -34.68
C GLN A 59 -19.30 4.20 -33.26
N ASP A 60 -18.46 3.89 -32.27
CA ASP A 60 -18.76 4.17 -30.87
C ASP A 60 -19.05 5.66 -30.65
N GLY A 61 -19.94 5.94 -29.70
CA GLY A 61 -20.18 7.30 -29.25
C GLY A 61 -18.97 7.87 -28.51
N THR A 62 -18.86 9.20 -28.43
CA THR A 62 -17.89 9.83 -27.53
C THR A 62 -18.20 9.47 -26.08
N ASN A 63 -17.19 9.07 -25.31
CA ASN A 63 -17.33 8.85 -23.86
C ASN A 63 -17.97 10.07 -23.18
N GLY A 64 -18.83 9.82 -22.19
CA GLY A 64 -19.39 10.90 -21.36
C GLY A 64 -18.28 11.62 -20.59
N THR A 65 -18.34 12.95 -20.50
CA THR A 65 -17.49 13.70 -19.59
C THR A 65 -18.03 13.58 -18.16
N ASN A 66 -17.17 13.22 -17.20
CA ASN A 66 -17.53 13.17 -15.79
C ASN A 66 -18.04 14.55 -15.33
N ALA A 67 -19.35 14.66 -15.11
CA ALA A 67 -20.00 15.94 -14.78
C ALA A 67 -19.64 16.51 -13.39
N ASN A 68 -18.79 15.83 -12.62
CA ASN A 68 -18.46 16.16 -11.21
C ASN A 68 -16.96 16.18 -10.87
N SER A 69 -16.02 15.91 -11.78
CA SER A 69 -14.59 15.99 -11.43
C SER A 69 -14.15 17.45 -11.42
N MET A 70 -13.62 17.92 -10.28
CA MET A 70 -13.14 19.29 -10.09
C MET A 70 -11.73 19.54 -10.65
N LEU A 71 -11.05 18.47 -11.08
CA LEU A 71 -9.67 18.52 -11.55
C LEU A 71 -9.58 18.08 -13.03
N ASP A 72 -8.72 18.73 -13.80
CA ASP A 72 -8.22 18.24 -15.08
C ASP A 72 -6.84 17.60 -14.83
N ILE A 73 -6.75 16.28 -15.03
CA ILE A 73 -5.54 15.49 -14.77
C ILE A 73 -5.02 14.92 -16.09
N SER A 74 -3.75 15.16 -16.40
CA SER A 74 -3.12 14.65 -17.62
C SER A 74 -1.62 14.42 -17.46
N MET A 75 -1.12 13.30 -17.98
CA MET A 75 0.32 13.04 -18.03
C MET A 75 1.00 14.02 -19.00
N VAL A 76 2.06 14.66 -18.54
CA VAL A 76 2.87 15.61 -19.32
C VAL A 76 4.32 15.15 -19.49
N GLY A 77 4.82 14.32 -18.57
CA GLY A 77 6.18 13.80 -18.60
C GLY A 77 6.23 12.31 -18.29
N ARG A 78 7.14 11.59 -18.94
CA ARG A 78 7.45 10.19 -18.60
C ARG A 78 8.90 9.85 -18.93
N ALA A 79 9.60 9.23 -17.99
CA ALA A 79 10.90 8.57 -18.17
C ALA A 79 10.82 7.10 -17.74
N VAL A 80 11.75 6.27 -18.21
CA VAL A 80 11.97 4.90 -17.74
C VAL A 80 13.45 4.75 -17.44
N LEU A 81 13.75 4.30 -16.23
CA LEU A 81 15.08 4.05 -15.70
C LEU A 81 15.37 2.54 -15.81
N ASN A 82 16.60 2.20 -16.17
CA ASN A 82 17.08 0.82 -16.36
C ASN A 82 16.06 -0.13 -17.05
N ALA A 83 15.53 0.26 -18.22
CA ALA A 83 14.42 -0.44 -18.88
C ALA A 83 14.60 -1.95 -19.17
N GLU A 84 15.83 -2.47 -19.07
CA GLU A 84 16.12 -3.90 -19.27
C GLU A 84 15.97 -4.73 -17.97
N SER A 85 16.04 -4.08 -16.80
CA SER A 85 15.89 -4.68 -15.47
C SER A 85 15.39 -3.60 -14.50
N PRO A 86 14.14 -3.14 -14.65
CA PRO A 86 13.67 -1.91 -14.03
C PRO A 86 13.31 -2.03 -12.54
N GLU A 87 13.09 -3.24 -12.04
CA GLU A 87 12.71 -3.52 -10.65
C GLU A 87 13.72 -2.91 -9.65
N GLY A 88 13.22 -2.11 -8.69
CA GLY A 88 14.05 -1.31 -7.78
C GLY A 88 14.60 -0.01 -8.41
N ALA A 89 14.09 0.41 -9.56
CA ALA A 89 14.36 1.72 -10.14
C ALA A 89 13.19 2.67 -9.95
N ALA A 90 13.46 3.96 -9.73
CA ALA A 90 12.44 4.99 -9.49
C ALA A 90 11.58 4.76 -8.24
N GLU A 91 12.07 4.01 -7.25
CA GLU A 91 11.42 3.76 -5.96
C GLU A 91 11.04 5.09 -5.27
N ILE A 92 12.02 5.89 -4.83
CA ILE A 92 11.77 7.21 -4.25
C ILE A 92 12.09 8.35 -5.23
N VAL A 93 11.18 9.33 -5.30
CA VAL A 93 11.32 10.56 -6.09
C VAL A 93 11.30 11.83 -5.23
N ALA A 94 12.13 12.80 -5.60
CA ALA A 94 12.16 14.13 -5.01
C ALA A 94 12.28 15.22 -6.08
N TYR A 95 12.00 16.48 -5.73
CA TYR A 95 12.00 17.59 -6.69
C TYR A 95 12.76 18.81 -6.18
N GLN A 96 13.64 19.35 -7.03
CA GLN A 96 14.30 20.64 -6.83
C GLN A 96 13.57 21.74 -7.62
N ALA A 97 12.78 22.56 -6.95
CA ALA A 97 12.01 23.67 -7.53
C ALA A 97 12.87 24.76 -8.16
N THR A 98 14.03 25.08 -7.59
CA THR A 98 14.90 26.16 -8.10
C THR A 98 15.46 25.88 -9.50
N LYS A 99 15.64 24.60 -9.85
CA LYS A 99 16.10 24.15 -11.18
C LYS A 99 15.04 23.42 -11.99
N LYS A 100 13.94 23.05 -11.36
CA LYS A 100 12.88 22.20 -11.92
C LYS A 100 13.43 20.83 -12.32
N TRP A 101 14.10 20.17 -11.38
CA TRP A 101 14.74 18.86 -11.59
C TRP A 101 14.07 17.82 -10.71
N ILE A 102 13.74 16.68 -11.30
CA ILE A 102 13.30 15.49 -10.58
C ILE A 102 14.53 14.64 -10.27
N TYR A 103 14.59 14.11 -9.07
CA TYR A 103 15.59 13.18 -8.59
C TYR A 103 14.87 11.87 -8.33
N ALA A 104 15.40 10.76 -8.84
CA ALA A 104 14.84 9.44 -8.66
C ALA A 104 15.94 8.47 -8.27
N ILE A 105 15.71 7.66 -7.23
CA ILE A 105 16.62 6.58 -6.88
C ILE A 105 16.60 5.53 -7.99
N ASN A 106 17.74 4.90 -8.22
CA ASN A 106 17.82 3.72 -9.05
C ASN A 106 18.83 2.75 -8.45
N SER A 107 18.30 1.71 -7.79
CA SER A 107 19.05 0.64 -7.14
C SER A 107 18.97 -0.69 -7.90
N SER A 108 18.25 -0.72 -9.03
CA SER A 108 18.07 -1.89 -9.91
C SER A 108 19.35 -2.44 -10.61
N GLY A 109 20.50 -1.79 -10.41
CA GLY A 109 21.77 -2.17 -11.03
C GLY A 109 22.88 -2.42 -10.00
N ASP A 110 24.07 -2.81 -10.46
CA ASP A 110 25.22 -3.13 -9.59
C ASP A 110 25.66 -1.99 -8.64
N ALA A 111 25.30 -0.74 -8.96
CA ALA A 111 25.63 0.43 -8.17
C ALA A 111 24.38 1.26 -7.92
N ALA A 112 24.21 1.70 -6.68
CA ALA A 112 23.16 2.63 -6.30
C ALA A 112 23.43 4.02 -6.91
N VAL A 113 22.45 4.55 -7.64
CA VAL A 113 22.54 5.88 -8.27
C VAL A 113 21.32 6.74 -7.98
N VAL A 114 21.48 8.05 -8.17
CA VAL A 114 20.34 8.97 -8.32
C VAL A 114 20.32 9.50 -9.74
N GLU A 115 19.21 9.25 -10.44
CA GLU A 115 18.94 9.77 -11.77
C GLU A 115 18.29 11.15 -11.66
N ILE A 116 18.86 12.13 -12.36
CA ILE A 116 18.43 13.52 -12.27
C ILE A 116 17.87 13.94 -13.63
N ILE A 117 16.57 14.19 -13.65
CA ILE A 117 15.75 14.39 -14.84
C ILE A 117 15.31 15.86 -14.88
N PRO A 118 15.76 16.65 -15.88
CA PRO A 118 15.25 18.00 -16.06
C PRO A 118 13.75 17.97 -16.40
N ALA A 119 12.97 18.71 -15.63
CA ALA A 119 11.53 18.90 -15.80
C ALA A 119 11.23 20.38 -16.07
N THR A 120 12.04 21.03 -16.91
CA THR A 120 11.94 22.46 -17.23
C THR A 120 10.90 22.77 -18.31
N ASP A 121 10.60 21.77 -19.15
CA ASP A 121 9.62 21.78 -20.22
C ASP A 121 9.15 20.35 -20.50
N PHE A 122 8.00 20.22 -21.15
CA PHE A 122 7.39 18.93 -21.46
C PHE A 122 6.87 18.94 -22.90
N ASP A 123 7.39 18.05 -23.76
CA ASP A 123 6.81 17.78 -25.07
C ASP A 123 5.72 16.73 -24.93
N SER A 124 4.56 17.11 -24.39
CA SER A 124 3.45 16.19 -24.15
C SER A 124 2.87 15.60 -25.44
N ALA A 125 3.13 16.22 -26.60
CA ALA A 125 2.73 15.67 -27.90
C ALA A 125 3.54 14.41 -28.28
N ALA A 126 4.69 14.18 -27.65
CA ALA A 126 5.47 12.94 -27.81
C ALA A 126 4.88 11.77 -27.00
N LEU A 127 3.98 12.03 -26.05
CA LEU A 127 3.30 11.00 -25.28
C LEU A 127 2.09 10.49 -26.05
N ALA A 128 2.22 9.27 -26.60
CA ALA A 128 1.18 8.65 -27.40
C ALA A 128 0.59 7.44 -26.67
N LYS A 129 -0.75 7.39 -26.64
CA LYS A 129 -1.49 6.22 -26.17
C LYS A 129 -1.40 5.10 -27.19
N ASN A 130 -1.16 3.87 -26.73
CA ASN A 130 -1.31 2.66 -27.53
C ASN A 130 -2.80 2.29 -27.71
N ASN A 131 -3.08 1.12 -28.28
CA ASN A 131 -4.45 0.67 -28.53
C ASN A 131 -5.26 0.40 -27.24
N GLU A 132 -4.59 0.19 -26.11
CA GLU A 132 -5.19 0.00 -24.79
C GLU A 132 -5.37 1.33 -24.04
N GLY A 133 -4.91 2.45 -24.61
CA GLY A 133 -4.95 3.75 -23.96
C GLY A 133 -3.74 4.05 -23.06
N VAL A 134 -2.74 3.17 -23.03
CA VAL A 134 -1.52 3.25 -22.21
C VAL A 134 -0.45 4.07 -22.90
N ILE A 135 0.18 4.98 -22.16
CA ILE A 135 1.33 5.78 -22.59
C ILE A 135 2.60 5.02 -22.21
N ALA A 136 3.18 4.29 -23.16
CA ALA A 136 4.47 3.60 -22.99
C ALA A 136 5.66 4.45 -23.47
N THR A 137 5.42 5.46 -24.30
CA THR A 137 6.46 6.36 -24.82
C THR A 137 7.01 7.27 -23.73
N THR A 138 8.29 7.63 -23.83
CA THR A 138 8.96 8.59 -22.95
C THR A 138 9.21 9.91 -23.68
N ASN A 139 9.21 11.01 -22.94
CA ASN A 139 9.62 12.33 -23.41
C ASN A 139 10.60 13.02 -22.45
N LEU A 140 10.95 12.36 -21.34
CA LEU A 140 11.98 12.78 -20.40
C LEU A 140 13.15 11.78 -20.41
N THR A 141 14.32 12.26 -20.04
CA THR A 141 15.54 11.46 -19.90
C THR A 141 16.38 12.01 -18.75
N ALA A 142 17.08 11.14 -18.04
CA ALA A 142 18.08 11.55 -17.07
C ALA A 142 19.19 12.35 -17.78
N ALA A 143 19.56 13.49 -17.21
CA ALA A 143 20.67 14.32 -17.67
C ALA A 143 21.95 14.10 -16.86
N ILE A 144 21.80 13.65 -15.61
CA ILE A 144 22.90 13.30 -14.71
C ILE A 144 22.54 12.01 -14.01
N THR A 145 23.47 11.05 -14.04
CA THR A 145 23.46 9.87 -13.19
C THR A 145 24.50 10.07 -12.09
N LEU A 146 24.06 10.27 -10.86
CA LEU A 146 24.93 10.44 -9.70
C LEU A 146 25.26 9.07 -9.11
N ASN A 147 26.51 8.61 -9.30
CA ASN A 147 26.96 7.36 -8.68
C ASN A 147 27.26 7.58 -7.20
N LEU A 148 26.42 7.02 -6.33
CA LEU A 148 26.51 7.19 -4.88
C LEU A 148 27.69 6.41 -4.30
N ASN A 149 28.00 5.24 -4.89
CA ASN A 149 29.05 4.35 -4.43
C ASN A 149 30.47 4.86 -4.66
N GLU A 150 30.65 6.00 -5.35
CA GLU A 150 31.94 6.71 -5.38
C GLU A 150 32.33 7.28 -4.00
N ASN A 151 31.35 7.61 -3.16
CA ASN A 151 31.57 8.25 -1.86
C ASN A 151 30.97 7.45 -0.69
N THR A 152 29.95 6.63 -0.93
CA THR A 152 29.23 5.90 0.12
C THR A 152 28.92 4.49 -0.33
N ALA A 153 29.55 3.50 0.31
CA ALA A 153 29.25 2.10 0.08
C ALA A 153 27.88 1.75 0.66
N GLY A 154 27.17 0.84 0.01
CA GLY A 154 25.81 0.48 0.39
C GLY A 154 24.83 0.64 -0.75
N ASP A 155 23.56 0.40 -0.46
CA ASP A 155 22.44 0.61 -1.37
C ASP A 155 21.63 1.82 -0.89
N ALA A 156 20.83 2.42 -1.77
CA ALA A 156 20.09 3.64 -1.48
C ALA A 156 18.60 3.35 -1.39
N ASN A 157 17.98 3.69 -0.27
CA ASN A 157 16.55 3.45 -0.01
C ASN A 157 15.74 4.75 -0.18
N SER A 158 16.26 5.90 0.25
CA SER A 158 15.50 7.15 0.23
C SER A 158 16.31 8.40 -0.08
N ILE A 159 15.62 9.43 -0.61
CA ILE A 159 16.17 10.74 -0.91
C ILE A 159 15.26 11.86 -0.42
N ALA A 160 15.86 12.96 0.02
CA ALA A 160 15.16 14.20 0.31
C ALA A 160 15.91 15.42 -0.18
N ILE A 161 15.16 16.47 -0.49
CA ILE A 161 15.69 17.76 -0.95
C ILE A 161 15.32 18.87 0.03
N ASP A 162 16.32 19.63 0.46
CA ASP A 162 16.13 20.88 1.17
C ASP A 162 16.46 22.07 0.28
N GLU A 163 15.42 22.82 -0.09
CA GLU A 163 15.55 24.05 -0.87
C GLU A 163 16.16 25.22 -0.08
N ASN A 164 16.12 25.18 1.26
CA ASN A 164 16.66 26.28 2.07
C ASN A 164 18.18 26.31 2.00
N ASN A 165 18.83 25.15 2.14
CA ASN A 165 20.28 25.01 2.09
C ASN A 165 20.80 24.46 0.76
N GLN A 166 19.92 24.11 -0.19
CA GLN A 166 20.26 23.48 -1.46
C GLN A 166 21.04 22.17 -1.25
N LEU A 167 20.45 21.28 -0.46
CA LEU A 167 21.03 19.98 -0.11
C LEU A 167 20.16 18.84 -0.64
N LEU A 168 20.83 17.78 -1.10
CA LEU A 168 20.27 16.45 -1.26
C LEU A 168 20.81 15.59 -0.11
N ALA A 169 19.91 14.90 0.60
CA ALA A 169 20.24 13.82 1.52
C ALA A 169 19.84 12.49 0.89
N VAL A 170 20.70 11.48 1.00
CA VAL A 170 20.45 10.12 0.52
C VAL A 170 20.65 9.15 1.68
N ALA A 171 19.63 8.35 1.99
CA ALA A 171 19.71 7.26 2.95
C ALA A 171 20.43 6.06 2.32
N MET A 172 21.56 5.68 2.90
CA MET A 172 22.44 4.63 2.39
C MET A 172 22.52 3.48 3.38
N ALA A 173 21.89 2.36 3.05
CA ALA A 173 21.94 1.12 3.81
C ALA A 173 23.33 0.47 3.74
N ALA A 174 23.82 -0.09 4.85
CA ALA A 174 25.08 -0.80 4.84
C ALA A 174 24.94 -2.14 4.09
N LYS A 175 26.00 -2.60 3.42
CA LYS A 175 26.00 -3.89 2.68
C LYS A 175 25.86 -5.13 3.56
N THR A 176 25.97 -4.99 4.88
CA THR A 176 25.96 -6.09 5.82
C THR A 176 24.93 -5.78 6.88
N THR A 177 23.96 -6.69 7.03
CA THR A 177 22.86 -6.55 7.98
C THR A 177 23.38 -6.33 9.40
N GLY A 178 22.73 -5.43 10.14
CA GLY A 178 23.13 -4.99 11.47
C GLY A 178 24.27 -3.98 11.53
N GLU A 179 24.95 -3.66 10.42
CA GLU A 179 25.87 -2.53 10.38
C GLU A 179 25.12 -1.20 10.23
N ALA A 180 25.66 -0.16 10.87
CA ALA A 180 25.11 1.18 10.78
C ALA A 180 25.21 1.75 9.35
N GLY A 181 24.11 2.29 8.84
CA GLY A 181 24.05 3.00 7.57
C GLY A 181 24.52 4.46 7.68
N GLN A 182 24.33 5.21 6.59
CA GLN A 182 24.79 6.59 6.47
C GLN A 182 23.77 7.46 5.75
N ILE A 183 23.69 8.74 6.11
CA ILE A 183 23.12 9.77 5.23
C ILE A 183 24.25 10.42 4.46
N ALA A 184 24.21 10.29 3.13
CA ALA A 184 25.12 10.96 2.21
C ALA A 184 24.54 12.31 1.78
N PHE A 185 25.29 13.38 2.05
CA PHE A 185 24.88 14.75 1.70
C PHE A 185 25.58 15.25 0.45
N TYR A 186 24.82 15.90 -0.42
CA TYR A 186 25.31 16.56 -1.63
C TYR A 186 24.83 18.02 -1.68
N ASP A 187 25.71 18.94 -2.05
CA ASP A 187 25.35 20.30 -2.44
C ASP A 187 24.76 20.24 -3.86
N ILE A 188 23.53 20.74 -4.00
CA ILE A 188 22.80 20.79 -5.27
C ILE A 188 22.57 22.23 -5.73
N SER A 189 23.33 23.21 -5.24
CA SER A 189 23.25 24.61 -5.69
C SER A 189 23.91 24.82 -7.06
N GLY A 190 24.91 23.99 -7.40
CA GLY A 190 25.69 24.08 -8.63
C GLY A 190 25.03 23.43 -9.87
N ALA A 191 25.79 23.28 -10.95
CA ALA A 191 25.28 22.64 -12.17
C ALA A 191 25.14 21.11 -12.06
N ALA A 192 25.78 20.49 -11.08
CA ALA A 192 25.67 19.07 -10.76
C ALA A 192 25.81 18.90 -9.25
N PRO A 193 25.26 17.81 -8.65
CA PRO A 193 25.47 17.52 -7.24
C PRO A 193 26.96 17.37 -6.90
N VAL A 194 27.37 17.90 -5.75
CA VAL A 194 28.73 17.77 -5.24
C VAL A 194 28.69 17.15 -3.86
N PHE A 195 29.36 16.01 -3.67
CA PHE A 195 29.43 15.35 -2.38
C PHE A 195 29.98 16.28 -1.29
N VAL A 196 29.31 16.30 -0.14
CA VAL A 196 29.68 17.10 1.03
C VAL A 196 30.30 16.21 2.10
N LYS A 197 29.54 15.24 2.61
CA LYS A 197 29.99 14.25 3.61
C LYS A 197 28.92 13.19 3.88
N ASN A 198 29.34 12.14 4.61
CA ASN A 198 28.46 11.16 5.24
C ASN A 198 28.29 11.45 6.73
N VAL A 199 27.11 11.14 7.25
CA VAL A 199 26.83 11.08 8.69
C VAL A 199 26.28 9.70 9.01
N THR A 200 26.92 8.98 9.93
CA THR A 200 26.48 7.66 10.38
C THR A 200 25.16 7.77 11.16
N VAL A 201 24.24 6.84 10.89
CA VAL A 201 22.91 6.71 11.49
C VAL A 201 22.67 5.26 11.96
N GLY A 202 21.42 4.84 12.14
CA GLY A 202 21.06 3.48 12.59
C GLY A 202 21.30 2.42 11.51
N ALA A 203 20.98 1.16 11.82
CA ALA A 203 21.00 0.09 10.84
C ALA A 203 19.83 0.26 9.86
N LEU A 204 20.06 -0.01 8.57
CA LEU A 204 19.07 0.10 7.50
C LEU A 204 18.28 1.43 7.53
N PRO A 205 18.94 2.59 7.30
CA PRO A 205 18.25 3.86 7.13
C PRO A 205 17.35 3.76 5.90
N ASP A 206 16.06 3.64 6.15
CA ASP A 206 15.09 3.39 5.12
C ASP A 206 14.61 4.73 4.53
N MET A 207 13.89 5.54 5.31
CA MET A 207 13.48 6.88 4.89
C MET A 207 14.31 8.03 5.49
N VAL A 208 14.56 9.06 4.68
CA VAL A 208 15.14 10.34 5.12
C VAL A 208 14.28 11.53 4.73
N THR A 209 14.12 12.50 5.65
CA THR A 209 13.44 13.77 5.34
C THR A 209 14.04 14.96 6.08
N PHE A 210 13.82 16.17 5.55
CA PHE A 210 14.20 17.42 6.20
C PHE A 210 13.02 18.01 6.96
N SER A 211 13.30 18.72 8.07
CA SER A 211 12.33 19.67 8.60
C SER A 211 12.08 20.80 7.57
N HIS A 212 10.87 21.35 7.55
CA HIS A 212 10.46 22.37 6.57
C HIS A 212 11.34 23.64 6.60
N ASP A 213 11.97 23.92 7.75
CA ASP A 213 12.91 25.04 7.92
C ASP A 213 14.37 24.70 7.59
N GLY A 214 14.66 23.44 7.18
CA GLY A 214 15.99 22.96 6.82
C GLY A 214 16.97 22.86 8.00
N ASN A 215 16.50 22.93 9.25
CA ASN A 215 17.36 22.90 10.43
C ASN A 215 17.62 21.49 10.97
N LYS A 216 16.86 20.49 10.54
CA LYS A 216 17.00 19.09 10.95
C LYS A 216 16.79 18.14 9.78
N VAL A 217 17.47 17.01 9.86
CA VAL A 217 17.18 15.81 9.07
C VAL A 217 16.71 14.74 10.05
N VAL A 218 15.62 14.06 9.72
CA VAL A 218 15.08 12.94 10.49
C VAL A 218 15.13 11.71 9.60
N VAL A 219 15.57 10.60 10.19
CA VAL A 219 15.83 9.34 9.48
C VAL A 219 15.17 8.22 10.26
N ALA A 220 14.30 7.48 9.59
CA ALA A 220 13.79 6.20 10.06
C ALA A 220 14.84 5.14 9.71
N ASN A 221 15.24 4.34 10.70
CA ASN A 221 16.24 3.29 10.51
C ASN A 221 15.58 2.01 10.98
N GLU A 222 15.15 1.22 10.02
CA GLU A 222 14.26 0.08 10.17
C GLU A 222 14.87 -0.95 11.10
N GLY A 223 16.10 -1.38 10.79
CA GLY A 223 16.82 -2.32 11.64
C GLY A 223 16.34 -3.75 11.49
N GLU A 224 16.03 -4.17 10.27
CA GLU A 224 15.66 -5.54 9.97
C GLU A 224 16.72 -6.59 10.36
N PRO A 225 16.29 -7.80 10.72
CA PRO A 225 17.18 -8.92 10.98
C PRO A 225 17.82 -9.45 9.69
N ALA A 226 18.95 -10.15 9.85
CA ALA A 226 19.44 -11.04 8.81
C ALA A 226 18.40 -12.14 8.56
N GLY A 227 18.30 -12.65 7.34
CA GLY A 227 17.25 -13.61 6.99
C GLY A 227 17.21 -14.90 7.82
N ASP A 228 18.31 -15.31 8.46
CA ASP A 228 18.34 -16.43 9.41
C ASP A 228 18.27 -16.01 10.90
N TYR A 229 17.95 -14.74 11.17
CA TYR A 229 17.92 -14.10 12.48
C TYR A 229 19.24 -14.19 13.28
N SER A 230 20.38 -14.42 12.61
CA SER A 230 21.69 -14.45 13.28
C SER A 230 22.14 -13.08 13.80
N VAL A 231 21.64 -12.02 13.18
CA VAL A 231 21.83 -10.62 13.57
C VAL A 231 20.45 -9.96 13.49
N ASP A 232 20.05 -9.28 14.56
CA ASP A 232 18.75 -8.61 14.70
C ASP A 232 19.02 -7.28 15.42
N PRO A 233 19.33 -6.19 14.67
CA PRO A 233 19.65 -4.90 15.26
C PRO A 233 18.39 -4.24 15.86
N GLU A 234 18.58 -3.23 16.72
CA GLU A 234 17.44 -2.43 17.16
C GLU A 234 17.08 -1.40 16.08
N GLY A 235 15.81 -1.29 15.73
CA GLY A 235 15.27 -0.18 14.96
C GLY A 235 15.39 1.14 15.73
N THR A 236 15.58 2.24 15.02
CA THR A 236 15.90 3.53 15.63
C THR A 236 15.48 4.74 14.78
N ILE A 237 15.39 5.92 15.38
CA ILE A 237 15.19 7.20 14.68
C ILE A 237 16.43 8.07 14.86
N SER A 238 16.99 8.58 13.77
CA SER A 238 18.19 9.42 13.77
C SER A 238 17.84 10.88 13.48
N ILE A 239 18.43 11.81 14.23
CA ILE A 239 18.25 13.26 14.04
C ILE A 239 19.60 13.92 13.78
N ILE A 240 19.76 14.59 12.65
CA ILE A 240 20.97 15.33 12.27
C ILE A 240 20.63 16.82 12.25
N ASP A 241 21.29 17.60 13.10
CA ASP A 241 21.10 19.06 13.10
C ASP A 241 21.82 19.73 11.92
N ILE A 242 21.21 20.78 11.38
CA ILE A 242 21.79 21.70 10.42
C ILE A 242 21.74 23.10 11.04
N THR A 243 22.90 23.67 11.32
CA THR A 243 22.99 25.01 11.93
C THR A 243 23.64 25.96 10.94
N ASN A 244 22.87 26.95 10.46
CA ASN A 244 23.33 27.91 9.44
C ASN A 244 23.92 27.21 8.20
N GLY A 245 23.21 26.21 7.66
CA GLY A 245 23.65 25.40 6.52
C GLY A 245 24.80 24.42 6.81
N THR A 246 25.32 24.39 8.04
CA THR A 246 26.35 23.43 8.43
C THR A 246 25.70 22.19 9.01
N ILE A 247 25.81 21.07 8.29
CA ILE A 247 25.37 19.75 8.74
C ILE A 247 26.21 19.31 9.95
N ALA A 248 25.59 18.74 10.98
CA ALA A 248 26.29 18.16 12.14
C ALA A 248 27.14 16.93 11.74
N ASN A 249 28.21 16.65 12.47
CA ASN A 249 29.08 15.50 12.16
C ASN A 249 28.57 14.17 12.71
N THR A 250 27.53 14.20 13.54
CA THR A 250 26.96 13.04 14.22
C THR A 250 25.45 13.19 14.27
N ALA A 251 24.73 12.07 14.18
CA ALA A 251 23.31 12.02 14.48
C ALA A 251 23.06 11.84 15.98
N THR A 252 21.91 12.31 16.44
CA THR A 252 21.32 11.87 17.72
C THR A 252 20.43 10.67 17.43
N GLN A 253 20.76 9.52 18.04
CA GLN A 253 19.96 8.31 17.89
C GLN A 253 18.91 8.21 19.01
N LEU A 254 17.66 8.02 18.62
CA LEU A 254 16.55 7.66 19.50
C LEU A 254 16.25 6.18 19.27
N GLY A 255 16.22 5.39 20.34
CA GLY A 255 15.91 3.97 20.28
C GLY A 255 14.74 3.61 21.20
N PHE A 256 14.32 2.35 21.14
CA PHE A 256 13.10 1.89 21.80
C PHE A 256 13.33 1.04 23.05
N THR A 257 14.55 0.92 23.56
CA THR A 257 14.88 0.08 24.74
C THR A 257 14.04 0.38 25.98
N ALA A 258 13.53 1.61 26.13
CA ALA A 258 12.61 1.98 27.21
C ALA A 258 11.26 1.25 27.15
N TYR A 259 10.92 0.61 26.02
CA TYR A 259 9.70 -0.15 25.78
C TYR A 259 9.87 -1.66 25.91
N ASN A 260 11.09 -2.17 26.19
CA ASN A 260 11.33 -3.63 26.31
C ASN A 260 10.45 -4.33 27.36
N ASP A 261 10.02 -3.61 28.40
CA ASP A 261 9.10 -4.15 29.43
C ASP A 261 7.63 -3.74 29.20
N LYS A 262 7.27 -3.27 27.99
CA LYS A 262 5.98 -2.63 27.68
C LYS A 262 5.13 -3.34 26.63
N GLN A 263 5.55 -4.49 26.11
CA GLN A 263 4.84 -5.21 25.05
C GLN A 263 3.32 -5.33 25.30
N ALA A 264 2.91 -5.87 26.45
CA ALA A 264 1.49 -6.05 26.77
C ALA A 264 0.69 -4.73 26.85
N GLU A 265 1.32 -3.61 27.22
CA GLU A 265 0.68 -2.28 27.25
C GLU A 265 0.49 -1.74 25.82
N LEU A 266 1.41 -2.05 24.92
CA LEU A 266 1.38 -1.67 23.51
C LEU A 266 0.39 -2.53 22.71
N GLU A 267 0.37 -3.85 22.94
CA GLU A 267 -0.62 -4.76 22.36
C GLU A 267 -2.06 -4.38 22.74
N ALA A 268 -2.27 -3.88 23.96
CA ALA A 268 -3.58 -3.39 24.41
C ALA A 268 -4.04 -2.12 23.67
N GLN A 269 -3.11 -1.40 23.01
CA GLN A 269 -3.41 -0.27 22.12
C GLN A 269 -3.60 -0.71 20.66
N GLY A 270 -3.40 -1.99 20.36
CA GLY A 270 -3.53 -2.56 19.03
C GLY A 270 -2.23 -2.68 18.25
N MET A 271 -1.07 -2.61 18.92
CA MET A 271 0.19 -3.01 18.28
C MET A 271 0.28 -4.53 18.14
N VAL A 272 1.08 -4.97 17.18
CA VAL A 272 1.39 -6.39 16.91
C VAL A 272 2.90 -6.59 17.05
N PHE A 273 3.32 -7.75 17.55
CA PHE A 273 4.73 -8.11 17.74
C PHE A 273 4.93 -9.50 17.17
N ALA A 274 5.63 -9.56 16.04
CA ALA A 274 5.67 -10.76 15.22
C ALA A 274 7.00 -11.49 15.31
N ASN A 275 8.01 -11.00 16.04
CA ASN A 275 9.31 -11.64 15.98
C ASN A 275 9.39 -13.07 16.58
N PRO A 276 10.13 -14.02 15.96
CA PRO A 276 10.11 -15.45 16.28
C PRO A 276 10.94 -15.85 17.50
N THR A 277 10.91 -15.04 18.57
CA THR A 277 11.68 -15.28 19.80
C THR A 277 11.46 -16.70 20.34
N GLY A 278 12.57 -17.41 20.59
CA GLY A 278 12.57 -18.78 21.09
C GLY A 278 12.67 -19.86 20.01
N ARG A 279 12.53 -19.52 18.72
CA ARG A 279 12.86 -20.45 17.63
C ARG A 279 14.37 -20.61 17.48
N THR A 280 14.80 -21.77 16.99
CA THR A 280 16.19 -21.99 16.56
C THR A 280 16.21 -22.07 15.04
N ILE A 281 16.86 -21.09 14.41
CA ILE A 281 16.95 -20.93 12.95
C ILE A 281 18.42 -20.96 12.58
N ASN A 282 18.80 -21.83 11.64
CA ASN A 282 20.18 -22.07 11.21
C ASN A 282 21.17 -22.29 12.38
N GLY A 283 20.69 -22.92 13.47
CA GLY A 283 21.47 -23.16 14.68
C GLY A 283 21.56 -21.96 15.65
N ASN A 284 20.92 -20.84 15.34
CA ASN A 284 20.85 -19.63 16.18
C ASN A 284 19.52 -19.62 16.95
N LEU A 285 19.58 -19.57 18.28
CA LEU A 285 18.39 -19.35 19.11
C LEU A 285 18.00 -17.87 19.04
N VAL A 286 16.88 -17.57 18.39
CA VAL A 286 16.37 -16.21 18.24
C VAL A 286 15.96 -15.65 19.61
N THR A 287 16.48 -14.47 19.94
CA THR A 287 16.14 -13.73 21.16
C THR A 287 15.96 -12.27 20.79
N THR A 288 14.72 -11.86 20.60
CA THR A 288 14.36 -10.50 20.20
C THR A 288 13.79 -9.75 21.40
N THR A 289 14.03 -8.44 21.46
CA THR A 289 13.36 -7.52 22.40
C THR A 289 12.33 -6.67 21.67
N VAL A 290 11.42 -6.00 22.39
CA VAL A 290 10.50 -5.04 21.75
C VAL A 290 11.25 -4.03 20.89
N ALA A 291 12.42 -3.56 21.31
CA ALA A 291 13.20 -2.59 20.53
C ALA A 291 13.80 -3.15 19.22
N MET A 292 13.98 -4.46 19.12
CA MET A 292 14.40 -5.13 17.88
C MET A 292 13.19 -5.43 16.97
N ASP A 293 12.00 -5.60 17.55
CA ASP A 293 10.76 -5.82 16.77
C ASP A 293 10.15 -4.53 16.22
N LEU A 294 10.60 -3.36 16.68
CA LEU A 294 10.10 -2.07 16.20
C LEU A 294 10.98 -1.56 15.06
N GLU A 295 10.44 -1.64 13.84
CA GLU A 295 11.07 -1.24 12.59
C GLU A 295 10.45 0.07 12.09
N PRO A 296 11.14 1.22 12.14
CA PRO A 296 10.64 2.45 11.54
C PRO A 296 10.96 2.55 10.04
N GLU A 297 9.96 2.70 9.17
CA GLU A 297 10.19 2.95 7.74
C GLU A 297 10.04 4.42 7.34
N TYR A 298 8.90 5.08 7.58
CA TYR A 298 8.58 6.37 6.95
C TYR A 298 8.44 7.56 7.91
N VAL A 299 8.78 8.79 7.50
CA VAL A 299 8.75 10.00 8.36
C VAL A 299 7.92 11.15 7.78
N ALA A 300 6.97 11.68 8.57
CA ALA A 300 6.26 12.93 8.28
C ALA A 300 6.58 14.04 9.30
N ILE A 301 6.97 15.22 8.82
CA ILE A 301 7.24 16.39 9.67
C ILE A 301 6.02 17.32 9.77
N SER A 302 5.60 17.65 10.99
CA SER A 302 4.52 18.62 11.21
C SER A 302 4.87 20.00 10.65
N LYS A 303 3.87 20.72 10.13
CA LYS A 303 4.07 22.04 9.47
C LYS A 303 4.79 23.08 10.33
N ASP A 304 4.69 22.97 11.65
CA ASP A 304 5.37 23.83 12.63
C ASP A 304 6.78 23.37 13.03
N ASN A 305 7.31 22.32 12.37
CA ASN A 305 8.61 21.68 12.65
C ASN A 305 8.77 21.14 14.07
N ARG A 306 7.66 20.98 14.80
CA ARG A 306 7.72 20.52 16.19
C ARG A 306 7.74 19.01 16.31
N TYR A 307 7.01 18.30 15.46
CA TYR A 307 6.87 16.86 15.56
C TYR A 307 7.38 16.16 14.31
N ALA A 308 8.07 15.04 14.51
CA ALA A 308 8.18 13.99 13.51
C ALA A 308 7.24 12.85 13.91
N TYR A 309 6.39 12.44 12.98
CA TYR A 309 5.61 11.21 13.05
C TYR A 309 6.34 10.18 12.21
N VAL A 310 6.48 8.95 12.72
CA VAL A 310 7.23 7.88 12.07
C VAL A 310 6.36 6.62 12.05
N SER A 311 6.18 5.98 10.89
CA SER A 311 5.52 4.67 10.81
C SER A 311 6.35 3.60 11.50
N ILE A 312 5.66 2.57 11.95
CA ILE A 312 6.24 1.31 12.42
C ILE A 312 5.28 0.25 11.90
N GLN A 313 5.43 -0.11 10.62
CA GLN A 313 4.37 -0.72 9.83
C GLN A 313 4.01 -2.11 10.34
N GLU A 314 4.97 -3.00 10.49
CA GLU A 314 4.78 -4.40 10.90
C GLU A 314 4.09 -4.45 12.26
N ASN A 315 4.40 -3.49 13.15
CA ASN A 315 3.81 -3.43 14.48
C ASN A 315 2.50 -2.64 14.57
N ASN A 316 1.98 -2.12 13.45
CA ASN A 316 0.73 -1.38 13.38
C ASN A 316 0.72 -0.16 14.33
N ALA A 317 1.76 0.68 14.24
CA ALA A 317 2.01 1.76 15.19
C ALA A 317 2.53 3.07 14.56
N LEU A 318 2.56 4.12 15.38
CA LEU A 318 3.27 5.36 15.09
C LEU A 318 4.23 5.70 16.25
N ALA A 319 5.46 6.05 15.91
CA ALA A 319 6.38 6.75 16.78
C ALA A 319 6.22 8.27 16.60
N ILE A 320 6.17 9.01 17.71
CA ILE A 320 5.96 10.46 17.73
C ILE A 320 7.09 11.11 18.51
N VAL A 321 7.86 11.95 17.81
CA VAL A 321 9.05 12.62 18.33
C VAL A 321 8.79 14.13 18.44
N ASP A 322 8.93 14.71 19.63
CA ASP A 322 9.00 16.18 19.78
C ASP A 322 10.43 16.64 19.44
N LEU A 323 10.61 17.27 18.28
CA LEU A 323 11.90 17.71 17.75
C LEU A 323 12.53 18.87 18.55
N ALA A 324 11.81 19.46 19.50
CA ALA A 324 12.34 20.50 20.37
C ALA A 324 13.25 19.92 21.47
N ASP A 325 12.93 18.73 21.98
CA ASP A 325 13.67 18.06 23.07
C ASP A 325 14.06 16.61 22.77
N ASN A 326 13.70 16.11 21.58
CA ASN A 326 13.88 14.75 21.09
C ASN A 326 13.21 13.68 21.97
N SER A 327 12.14 14.03 22.69
CA SER A 327 11.33 13.04 23.41
C SER A 327 10.52 12.18 22.43
N LEU A 328 10.45 10.88 22.71
CA LEU A 328 9.84 9.86 21.85
C LEU A 328 8.71 9.14 22.60
N ARG A 329 7.56 8.98 21.93
CA ARG A 329 6.45 8.13 22.40
C ARG A 329 5.91 7.22 21.30
N LEU A 330 5.48 6.01 21.65
CA LEU A 330 4.76 5.10 20.76
C LEU A 330 3.24 5.17 20.96
N VAL A 331 2.49 4.92 19.89
CA VAL A 331 1.03 4.67 19.91
C VAL A 331 0.68 3.51 19.00
N GLY A 332 -0.17 2.61 19.49
CA GLY A 332 -0.82 1.61 18.65
C GLY A 332 -2.03 2.19 17.91
N LEU A 333 -2.29 1.68 16.71
CA LEU A 333 -3.32 2.22 15.81
C LEU A 333 -4.68 1.53 15.93
N GLY A 334 -4.77 0.48 16.75
CA GLY A 334 -5.98 -0.33 16.84
C GLY A 334 -6.23 -1.12 15.55
N PHE A 335 -7.47 -1.54 15.33
CA PHE A 335 -7.83 -2.36 14.18
C PHE A 335 -9.15 -1.89 13.56
N LYS A 336 -9.28 -2.06 12.25
CA LYS A 336 -10.50 -1.79 11.49
C LYS A 336 -11.44 -2.98 11.55
N ASP A 337 -12.69 -2.77 11.96
CA ASP A 337 -13.71 -3.83 12.05
C ASP A 337 -14.47 -4.01 10.74
N TRP A 338 -14.35 -5.20 10.13
CA TRP A 338 -15.02 -5.56 8.87
C TRP A 338 -16.44 -6.13 9.05
N SER A 339 -17.00 -6.08 10.26
CA SER A 339 -18.37 -6.51 10.52
C SER A 339 -19.43 -5.58 9.91
N ASN A 340 -19.08 -4.33 9.61
CA ASN A 340 -20.00 -3.31 9.09
C ASN A 340 -19.64 -2.79 7.69
N LEU A 341 -18.41 -3.02 7.25
CA LEU A 341 -17.88 -2.71 5.92
C LEU A 341 -17.88 -3.96 5.05
N THR A 342 -17.62 -3.82 3.76
CA THR A 342 -17.49 -4.96 2.85
C THR A 342 -16.14 -5.03 2.17
N MET A 343 -15.59 -6.24 2.02
CA MET A 343 -14.41 -6.53 1.21
C MET A 343 -14.67 -7.73 0.32
N ASP A 344 -13.84 -7.88 -0.72
CA ASP A 344 -13.66 -9.15 -1.39
C ASP A 344 -12.45 -9.86 -0.76
N ALA A 345 -12.62 -11.13 -0.39
CA ALA A 345 -11.64 -11.87 0.41
C ALA A 345 -11.11 -13.13 -0.30
N SER A 346 -11.61 -13.43 -1.51
CA SER A 346 -11.23 -14.60 -2.30
C SER A 346 -10.78 -14.16 -3.68
N ASP A 347 -9.72 -14.79 -4.17
CA ASP A 347 -9.21 -14.71 -5.54
C ASP A 347 -9.57 -15.97 -6.37
N LYS A 348 -10.51 -16.79 -5.87
CA LYS A 348 -10.86 -18.10 -6.48
C LYS A 348 -12.34 -18.31 -6.72
N ASP A 349 -13.20 -17.46 -6.17
CA ASP A 349 -14.66 -17.58 -6.31
C ASP A 349 -15.20 -17.11 -7.69
N LYS A 350 -14.32 -16.50 -8.51
CA LYS A 350 -14.52 -16.06 -9.91
C LYS A 350 -15.50 -14.91 -10.07
N LYS A 351 -15.68 -14.08 -9.05
CA LYS A 351 -16.61 -12.93 -9.07
C LYS A 351 -16.16 -11.90 -8.04
N ILE A 352 -16.53 -10.64 -8.27
CA ILE A 352 -16.40 -9.64 -7.21
C ILE A 352 -17.47 -9.91 -6.14
N ASN A 353 -17.06 -10.27 -4.92
CA ASN A 353 -17.93 -10.79 -3.87
C ASN A 353 -17.82 -10.01 -2.55
N PHE A 354 -18.27 -8.76 -2.57
CA PHE A 354 -18.31 -7.92 -1.38
C PHE A 354 -19.18 -8.48 -0.24
N ARG A 355 -18.54 -8.90 0.84
CA ARG A 355 -19.17 -9.47 2.03
C ARG A 355 -18.68 -8.80 3.31
N LYS A 356 -19.48 -8.95 4.37
CA LYS A 356 -19.15 -8.52 5.74
C LYS A 356 -18.63 -9.71 6.52
N TYR A 357 -17.64 -9.48 7.37
CA TYR A 357 -16.96 -10.53 8.10
C TYR A 357 -16.90 -10.21 9.61
N PRO A 358 -17.98 -10.46 10.38
CA PRO A 358 -17.92 -10.36 11.83
C PRO A 358 -16.80 -11.22 12.43
N GLY A 359 -15.90 -10.60 13.20
CA GLY A 359 -14.73 -11.25 13.79
C GLY A 359 -13.44 -11.11 12.96
N LEU A 360 -13.52 -10.56 11.74
CA LEU A 360 -12.36 -10.16 10.95
C LEU A 360 -12.03 -8.69 11.19
N TYR A 361 -10.74 -8.41 11.37
CA TYR A 361 -10.21 -7.06 11.51
C TYR A 361 -9.08 -6.82 10.51
N GLY A 362 -8.91 -5.59 10.04
CA GLY A 362 -7.74 -5.15 9.28
C GLY A 362 -6.75 -4.43 10.18
N MET A 363 -5.47 -4.73 10.04
CA MET A 363 -4.38 -3.99 10.69
C MET A 363 -4.06 -2.76 9.84
N TYR A 364 -3.90 -1.58 10.43
CA TYR A 364 -3.66 -0.36 9.65
C TYR A 364 -2.27 -0.33 9.03
N GLN A 365 -1.24 -0.78 9.74
CA GLN A 365 0.12 -1.00 9.22
C GLN A 365 0.51 0.00 8.12
N PRO A 366 0.73 1.26 8.51
CA PRO A 366 0.94 2.31 7.53
C PRO A 366 2.38 2.28 7.00
N ASP A 367 2.57 2.17 5.69
CA ASP A 367 3.82 2.53 5.01
C ASP A 367 3.88 4.08 4.93
N THR A 368 3.52 4.66 3.78
CA THR A 368 3.77 6.07 3.53
C THR A 368 2.83 6.93 4.37
N ILE A 369 3.44 7.81 5.17
CA ILE A 369 2.72 8.82 5.95
C ILE A 369 3.07 10.24 5.53
N SER A 370 2.07 11.12 5.62
CA SER A 370 2.23 12.55 5.44
C SER A 370 1.51 13.33 6.53
N SER A 371 1.76 14.63 6.65
CA SER A 371 1.07 15.46 7.64
C SER A 371 0.64 16.80 7.07
N TYR A 372 -0.49 17.30 7.59
CA TYR A 372 -0.99 18.62 7.23
C TYR A 372 -1.66 19.28 8.44
N THR A 373 -1.99 20.57 8.28
CA THR A 373 -2.64 21.34 9.34
C THR A 373 -4.03 21.77 8.94
N TRP A 374 -4.98 21.63 9.86
CA TRP A 374 -6.29 22.23 9.72
C TRP A 374 -6.67 23.02 10.98
N LYS A 375 -6.99 24.30 10.80
CA LYS A 375 -7.34 25.23 11.89
C LYS A 375 -6.33 25.25 13.05
N GLY A 376 -5.05 25.05 12.75
CA GLY A 376 -3.95 25.07 13.72
C GLY A 376 -3.71 23.76 14.47
N ALA A 377 -4.42 22.68 14.14
CA ALA A 377 -4.13 21.33 14.61
C ALA A 377 -3.38 20.53 13.53
N ASN A 378 -2.48 19.65 13.95
CA ASN A 378 -1.76 18.73 13.07
C ASN A 378 -2.58 17.45 12.88
N PHE A 379 -2.58 16.93 11.66
CA PHE A 379 -3.17 15.65 11.28
C PHE A 379 -2.12 14.84 10.51
N ILE A 380 -2.16 13.53 10.67
CA ILE A 380 -1.37 12.58 9.89
C ILE A 380 -2.31 11.92 8.88
N VAL A 381 -1.83 11.66 7.67
CA VAL A 381 -2.51 10.84 6.67
C VAL A 381 -1.62 9.63 6.41
N SER A 382 -2.16 8.43 6.41
CA SER A 382 -1.43 7.20 6.09
C SER A 382 -2.09 6.43 4.95
N ALA A 383 -1.27 5.91 4.06
CA ALA A 383 -1.62 4.74 3.26
C ALA A 383 -1.47 3.50 4.16
N ASN A 384 -2.35 2.51 4.01
CA ASN A 384 -2.43 1.35 4.91
C ASN A 384 -2.27 0.07 4.08
N GLU A 385 -1.08 -0.10 3.52
CA GLU A 385 -0.68 -1.19 2.62
C GLU A 385 -0.67 -2.51 3.39
N GLY A 386 0.20 -2.53 4.39
CA GLY A 386 0.28 -3.47 5.48
C GLY A 386 1.15 -4.65 5.15
N ASP A 387 2.25 -4.75 5.89
CA ASP A 387 3.28 -5.74 5.63
C ASP A 387 3.43 -6.79 6.74
N GLY A 388 3.89 -7.97 6.34
CA GLY A 388 4.16 -9.11 7.21
C GLY A 388 5.64 -9.38 7.31
N ARG A 389 6.06 -10.05 8.39
CA ARG A 389 7.45 -10.48 8.52
C ARG A 389 7.67 -11.75 7.74
N GLU A 390 8.45 -11.70 6.67
CA GLU A 390 8.88 -12.87 5.91
C GLU A 390 10.39 -12.86 5.67
N TYR A 391 11.09 -13.88 6.15
CA TYR A 391 12.55 -13.95 6.03
C TYR A 391 13.01 -15.30 5.50
N PHE A 392 13.97 -15.28 4.57
CA PHE A 392 14.57 -16.46 3.97
C PHE A 392 16.07 -16.54 4.24
N PHE A 393 16.64 -17.75 4.19
CA PHE A 393 18.07 -17.97 4.20
C PHE A 393 18.51 -19.11 3.28
N ASP A 394 19.79 -19.13 2.94
CA ASP A 394 20.36 -20.14 2.06
C ASP A 394 20.28 -21.56 2.66
N ALA A 395 19.62 -22.45 1.92
CA ALA A 395 19.68 -23.89 2.12
C ALA A 395 19.93 -24.63 0.81
N ALA A 396 20.59 -25.78 0.89
CA ALA A 396 20.93 -26.56 -0.29
C ALA A 396 19.71 -27.28 -0.92
N ASP A 397 18.77 -27.68 -0.07
CA ASP A 397 17.52 -28.38 -0.40
C ASP A 397 16.56 -28.35 0.80
N GLU A 398 15.36 -28.89 0.60
CA GLU A 398 14.31 -29.01 1.63
C GLU A 398 14.79 -29.75 2.91
N ALA A 399 15.65 -30.76 2.76
CA ALA A 399 16.15 -31.52 3.89
C ALA A 399 17.14 -30.71 4.73
N ASP A 400 18.01 -29.93 4.09
CA ASP A 400 18.90 -28.97 4.75
C ASP A 400 18.10 -27.85 5.43
N CYS A 401 17.09 -27.31 4.75
CA CYS A 401 16.19 -26.28 5.30
C CYS A 401 15.50 -26.74 6.59
N THR A 402 14.85 -27.91 6.54
CA THR A 402 14.19 -28.51 7.71
C THR A 402 15.18 -28.80 8.84
N ALA A 403 16.38 -29.30 8.51
CA ALA A 403 17.41 -29.60 9.50
C ALA A 403 17.95 -28.34 10.20
N LYS A 404 17.89 -27.18 9.53
CA LYS A 404 18.24 -25.86 10.05
C LYS A 404 17.07 -25.14 10.73
N GLY A 405 15.88 -25.76 10.79
CA GLY A 405 14.73 -25.20 11.50
C GLY A 405 13.91 -24.20 10.69
N GLY A 406 14.05 -24.19 9.36
CA GLY A 406 13.14 -23.47 8.47
C GLY A 406 11.75 -24.09 8.39
N LEU A 407 10.82 -23.33 7.84
CA LEU A 407 9.39 -23.65 7.72
C LEU A 407 9.06 -24.31 6.38
N ASP A 408 9.65 -23.82 5.29
CA ASP A 408 9.46 -24.33 3.93
C ASP A 408 10.68 -24.04 3.07
N TYR A 409 10.83 -24.75 1.94
CA TYR A 409 11.93 -24.55 1.00
C TYR A 409 11.41 -24.30 -0.41
N ASP A 410 11.78 -23.15 -0.95
CA ASP A 410 11.67 -22.84 -2.37
C ASP A 410 13.06 -22.84 -3.03
N LYS A 411 13.12 -23.23 -4.31
CA LYS A 411 14.40 -23.33 -5.05
C LYS A 411 14.95 -21.97 -5.49
N ASP A 412 14.08 -21.00 -5.68
CA ASP A 412 14.38 -19.65 -6.15
C ASP A 412 14.64 -18.74 -4.92
N ASP A 413 13.83 -18.86 -3.87
CA ASP A 413 13.93 -18.00 -2.67
C ASP A 413 14.77 -18.60 -1.52
N GLY A 414 14.94 -19.93 -1.50
CA GLY A 414 15.69 -20.64 -0.46
C GLY A 414 14.81 -21.15 0.68
N CYS A 415 15.33 -21.13 1.91
CA CYS A 415 14.65 -21.68 3.08
C CYS A 415 13.92 -20.59 3.86
N LEU A 416 12.61 -20.70 3.95
CA LEU A 416 11.77 -19.80 4.73
C LEU A 416 12.13 -19.96 6.22
N ALA A 417 12.76 -18.93 6.78
CA ALA A 417 13.14 -18.85 8.19
C ALA A 417 11.90 -18.67 9.06
N TYR A 418 11.08 -17.71 8.69
CA TYR A 418 9.92 -17.28 9.44
C TYR A 418 8.93 -16.55 8.52
N ILE A 419 7.66 -16.77 8.78
CA ILE A 419 6.53 -16.00 8.26
C ILE A 419 5.52 -15.87 9.39
N ASP A 420 4.90 -14.70 9.56
CA ASP A 420 3.82 -14.49 10.52
C ASP A 420 2.42 -14.57 9.90
N GLU A 421 2.34 -14.70 8.57
CA GLU A 421 1.14 -14.90 7.79
C GLU A 421 0.69 -16.38 7.71
N SER A 422 -0.61 -16.59 7.57
CA SER A 422 -1.22 -17.87 7.21
C SER A 422 -2.51 -17.66 6.43
N ARG A 423 -2.95 -18.66 5.68
CA ARG A 423 -4.28 -18.67 5.05
C ARG A 423 -5.33 -18.98 6.13
N ALA A 424 -6.48 -18.31 6.09
CA ALA A 424 -7.53 -18.54 7.09
C ALA A 424 -8.03 -20.00 7.16
N GLU A 425 -7.96 -20.75 6.05
CA GLU A 425 -8.31 -22.17 6.02
C GLU A 425 -7.31 -23.10 6.72
N ASP A 426 -6.06 -22.66 6.90
CA ASP A 426 -5.03 -23.40 7.64
C ASP A 426 -5.18 -23.22 9.16
N LEU A 427 -5.98 -22.25 9.59
CA LEU A 427 -6.27 -21.99 11.00
C LEU A 427 -7.50 -22.78 11.48
N THR A 428 -7.47 -23.20 12.75
CA THR A 428 -8.69 -23.74 13.38
C THR A 428 -9.54 -22.58 13.85
N LEU A 429 -10.66 -22.30 13.16
CA LEU A 429 -11.55 -21.20 13.53
C LEU A 429 -12.54 -21.59 14.64
N ALA A 430 -12.76 -20.69 15.59
CA ALA A 430 -13.73 -20.87 16.65
C ALA A 430 -15.18 -20.79 16.14
N SER A 431 -16.13 -21.25 16.96
CA SER A 431 -17.55 -21.41 16.55
C SER A 431 -18.27 -20.13 16.13
N ASN A 432 -17.76 -18.94 16.46
CA ASN A 432 -18.30 -17.67 15.97
C ASN A 432 -18.13 -17.49 14.45
N PHE A 433 -17.20 -18.21 13.84
CA PHE A 433 -16.99 -18.24 12.39
C PHE A 433 -17.81 -19.32 11.67
N ALA A 434 -18.72 -20.02 12.34
CA ALA A 434 -19.57 -21.06 11.73
C ALA A 434 -20.53 -20.55 10.63
N TYR A 435 -20.54 -19.24 10.35
CA TYR A 435 -21.25 -18.64 9.22
C TYR A 435 -20.43 -18.65 7.91
N LEU A 436 -19.14 -18.99 7.99
CA LEU A 436 -18.21 -19.09 6.87
C LEU A 436 -18.13 -20.52 6.35
N ASN A 437 -17.82 -20.66 5.06
CA ASN A 437 -17.46 -21.95 4.49
C ASN A 437 -15.96 -22.27 4.73
N ASN A 438 -15.14 -21.23 4.89
CA ASN A 438 -13.69 -21.28 5.13
C ASN A 438 -12.95 -22.18 4.12
N ASP A 439 -13.20 -21.96 2.84
CA ASP A 439 -12.53 -22.60 1.71
C ASP A 439 -12.10 -21.55 0.67
N ASP A 440 -11.44 -22.00 -0.40
CA ASP A 440 -10.96 -21.17 -1.51
C ASP A 440 -12.01 -20.19 -2.06
N ASP A 441 -13.29 -20.58 -2.15
CA ASP A 441 -14.38 -19.77 -2.71
C ASP A 441 -14.98 -18.76 -1.67
N ASP A 442 -14.46 -18.73 -0.44
CA ASP A 442 -14.81 -17.79 0.65
C ASP A 442 -13.51 -17.19 1.23
N ILE A 443 -13.51 -16.84 2.53
CA ILE A 443 -12.33 -16.28 3.20
C ILE A 443 -11.13 -17.22 3.30
N GLY A 444 -11.21 -18.49 2.90
CA GLY A 444 -10.20 -19.51 3.24
C GLY A 444 -8.79 -19.11 2.82
N ARG A 445 -8.65 -18.47 1.66
CA ARG A 445 -7.37 -17.98 1.15
C ARG A 445 -6.93 -16.64 1.73
N LEU A 446 -7.78 -15.89 2.43
CA LEU A 446 -7.38 -14.59 2.97
C LEU A 446 -6.14 -14.75 3.88
N LYS A 447 -5.09 -13.98 3.60
CA LYS A 447 -3.89 -13.91 4.44
C LYS A 447 -4.20 -13.19 5.75
N VAL A 448 -3.88 -13.85 6.85
CA VAL A 448 -4.10 -13.36 8.22
C VAL A 448 -2.90 -13.64 9.09
N THR A 449 -2.68 -12.82 10.12
CA THR A 449 -1.58 -13.04 11.06
C THR A 449 -1.84 -14.22 11.99
N THR A 450 -0.78 -14.95 12.33
CA THR A 450 -0.78 -16.06 13.28
C THR A 450 -0.42 -15.63 14.70
N VAL A 451 0.12 -14.42 14.87
CA VAL A 451 0.57 -13.93 16.18
C VAL A 451 -0.56 -13.29 17.00
N LYS A 452 -1.77 -13.26 16.45
CA LYS A 452 -2.97 -12.72 17.11
C LYS A 452 -4.24 -13.43 16.64
N GLY A 453 -5.19 -13.63 17.55
CA GLY A 453 -6.55 -14.10 17.22
C GLY A 453 -7.05 -15.27 18.05
N ASP A 454 -6.13 -16.05 18.62
CA ASP A 454 -6.39 -17.06 19.66
C ASP A 454 -6.30 -16.38 21.04
N ALA A 455 -7.44 -15.95 21.58
CA ALA A 455 -7.46 -15.09 22.76
C ALA A 455 -7.23 -15.86 24.07
N ASP A 456 -7.53 -17.16 24.09
CA ASP A 456 -7.40 -18.00 25.29
C ASP A 456 -6.32 -19.10 25.18
N ASN A 457 -5.58 -19.11 24.06
CA ASN A 457 -4.47 -20.02 23.75
C ASN A 457 -4.92 -21.49 23.70
N ASP A 458 -6.13 -21.76 23.22
CA ASP A 458 -6.66 -23.11 23.06
C ASP A 458 -6.43 -23.72 21.67
N GLY A 459 -5.83 -22.94 20.75
CA GLY A 459 -5.56 -23.29 19.37
C GLY A 459 -6.71 -22.99 18.40
N GLN A 460 -7.82 -22.40 18.88
CA GLN A 460 -8.90 -21.90 18.05
C GLN A 460 -8.84 -20.36 17.96
N TYR A 461 -9.11 -19.83 16.77
CA TYR A 461 -9.09 -18.39 16.54
C TYR A 461 -10.49 -17.81 16.70
N GLU A 462 -10.71 -16.96 17.72
CA GLU A 462 -11.95 -16.19 17.91
C GLU A 462 -12.01 -14.93 17.04
N SER A 463 -10.86 -14.48 16.55
CA SER A 463 -10.74 -13.32 15.68
C SER A 463 -9.65 -13.55 14.65
N LEU A 464 -9.81 -12.93 13.49
CA LEU A 464 -8.82 -12.93 12.41
C LEU A 464 -8.34 -11.50 12.17
N TYR A 465 -7.07 -11.33 11.81
CA TYR A 465 -6.49 -10.03 11.51
C TYR A 465 -5.77 -10.13 10.17
N THR A 466 -6.31 -9.46 9.14
CA THR A 466 -5.68 -9.36 7.81
C THR A 466 -4.65 -8.25 7.81
N TYR A 467 -3.60 -8.46 7.02
CA TYR A 467 -2.62 -7.43 6.68
C TYR A 467 -3.27 -6.34 5.83
N GLY A 468 -2.88 -5.11 6.12
CA GLY A 468 -3.47 -3.92 5.52
C GLY A 468 -4.91 -3.65 5.97
N ALA A 469 -5.25 -2.37 6.06
CA ALA A 469 -6.62 -1.98 6.32
C ALA A 469 -7.40 -1.78 5.01
N ARG A 470 -6.75 -1.92 3.83
CA ARG A 470 -7.36 -1.71 2.50
C ARG A 470 -7.99 -0.31 2.37
N SER A 471 -7.33 0.67 2.96
CA SER A 471 -7.84 2.04 3.13
C SER A 471 -6.69 3.02 3.28
N PHE A 472 -6.95 4.31 3.15
CA PHE A 472 -6.10 5.33 3.78
C PHE A 472 -6.84 5.92 5.00
N THR A 473 -6.07 6.43 5.97
CA THR A 473 -6.59 6.98 7.23
C THR A 473 -6.07 8.38 7.49
N ILE A 474 -6.89 9.24 8.09
CA ILE A 474 -6.49 10.51 8.70
C ILE A 474 -6.53 10.35 10.22
N TRP A 475 -5.42 10.66 10.88
CA TRP A 475 -5.21 10.59 12.32
C TRP A 475 -5.09 12.00 12.91
N ASP A 476 -5.50 12.16 14.16
CA ASP A 476 -5.09 13.33 14.94
C ASP A 476 -3.64 13.19 15.42
N SER A 477 -3.08 14.25 16.01
CA SER A 477 -1.71 14.24 16.54
C SER A 477 -1.46 13.24 17.68
N ASN A 478 -2.50 12.55 18.17
CA ASN A 478 -2.40 11.53 19.19
C ASN A 478 -2.44 10.10 18.62
N GLY A 479 -2.63 9.93 17.31
CA GLY A 479 -2.82 8.62 16.68
C GLY A 479 -4.26 8.12 16.76
N LEU A 480 -5.25 9.00 16.96
CA LEU A 480 -6.66 8.61 16.94
C LEU A 480 -7.27 8.84 15.56
N VAL A 481 -8.05 7.87 15.08
CA VAL A 481 -8.75 7.95 13.80
C VAL A 481 -9.70 9.16 13.78
N VAL A 482 -9.53 10.01 12.77
CA VAL A 482 -10.41 11.13 12.44
C VAL A 482 -11.29 10.77 11.25
N PHE A 483 -10.71 10.13 10.24
CA PHE A 483 -11.39 9.59 9.08
C PHE A 483 -10.69 8.32 8.63
N ASP A 484 -11.45 7.30 8.25
CA ASP A 484 -10.98 6.11 7.54
C ASP A 484 -11.81 5.99 6.27
N SER A 485 -11.16 5.69 5.14
CA SER A 485 -11.87 5.53 3.86
C SER A 485 -12.77 4.29 3.81
N GLY A 486 -12.73 3.40 4.81
CA GLY A 486 -13.61 2.25 4.93
C GLY A 486 -13.43 1.31 3.75
N ASP A 487 -14.53 0.93 3.10
CA ASP A 487 -14.53 0.08 1.91
C ASP A 487 -14.56 0.88 0.59
N GLN A 488 -14.26 2.18 0.63
CA GLN A 488 -14.36 3.02 -0.56
C GLN A 488 -13.38 2.60 -1.64
N ILE A 489 -12.12 2.29 -1.29
CA ILE A 489 -11.09 1.91 -2.26
C ILE A 489 -11.54 0.68 -3.04
N GLU A 490 -11.84 -0.42 -2.36
CA GLU A 490 -12.40 -1.67 -2.91
C GLU A 490 -13.58 -1.41 -3.87
N ARG A 491 -14.58 -0.64 -3.41
CA ARG A 491 -15.80 -0.43 -4.18
C ARG A 491 -15.60 0.47 -5.39
N ILE A 492 -14.70 1.46 -5.30
CA ILE A 492 -14.40 2.37 -6.39
C ILE A 492 -13.57 1.62 -7.44
N THR A 493 -12.51 0.91 -7.06
CA THR A 493 -11.68 0.15 -8.00
C THR A 493 -12.50 -0.92 -8.71
N ALA A 494 -13.37 -1.65 -8.02
CA ALA A 494 -14.30 -2.59 -8.64
C ALA A 494 -15.24 -1.92 -9.65
N SER A 495 -15.74 -0.73 -9.33
CA SER A 495 -16.62 0.03 -10.23
C SER A 495 -15.89 0.56 -11.47
N VAL A 496 -14.60 0.87 -11.36
CA VAL A 496 -13.78 1.37 -12.47
C VAL A 496 -13.35 0.23 -13.38
N HIS A 497 -12.86 -0.87 -12.80
CA HIS A 497 -12.16 -1.92 -13.54
C HIS A 497 -13.03 -3.12 -13.89
N GLY A 498 -14.17 -3.32 -13.22
CA GLY A 498 -15.05 -4.47 -13.48
C GLY A 498 -14.27 -5.78 -13.37
N ALA A 499 -14.24 -6.59 -14.44
CA ALA A 499 -13.53 -7.86 -14.45
C ALA A 499 -12.01 -7.76 -14.22
N GLN A 500 -11.42 -6.57 -14.36
CA GLN A 500 -10.00 -6.29 -14.13
C GLN A 500 -9.73 -5.74 -12.70
N PHE A 501 -10.69 -5.89 -11.79
CA PHE A 501 -10.53 -5.51 -10.39
C PHE A 501 -9.40 -6.28 -9.71
N ASN A 502 -8.67 -5.66 -8.77
CA ASN A 502 -7.64 -6.27 -7.91
C ASN A 502 -6.68 -7.24 -8.64
N ASN A 503 -6.10 -6.79 -9.75
CA ASN A 503 -4.96 -7.47 -10.35
C ASN A 503 -3.70 -7.26 -9.51
N ASP A 504 -2.83 -8.26 -9.56
CA ASP A 504 -1.44 -8.15 -9.15
C ASP A 504 -0.66 -7.27 -10.12
N GLU A 505 0.52 -6.74 -9.79
CA GLU A 505 1.34 -5.96 -10.75
C GLU A 505 1.92 -6.81 -11.88
N ASP A 506 2.13 -8.10 -11.63
CA ASP A 506 2.75 -9.07 -12.52
C ASP A 506 1.74 -9.89 -13.36
N ALA A 507 0.45 -9.58 -13.25
CA ALA A 507 -0.62 -10.30 -13.95
C ALA A 507 -1.76 -9.39 -14.41
N ASN A 508 -2.43 -9.79 -15.50
CA ASN A 508 -3.65 -9.13 -16.02
C ASN A 508 -4.85 -10.11 -16.00
N GLU A 509 -5.04 -10.86 -14.91
CA GLU A 509 -6.05 -11.93 -14.82
C GLU A 509 -7.32 -11.55 -14.02
N GLY A 510 -7.29 -10.43 -13.31
CA GLY A 510 -8.36 -9.98 -12.43
C GLY A 510 -8.45 -10.80 -11.14
N ASP A 511 -8.79 -10.12 -10.06
CA ASP A 511 -9.13 -10.67 -8.75
C ASP A 511 -7.98 -11.44 -8.06
N THR A 512 -6.75 -11.35 -8.56
CA THR A 512 -5.59 -12.10 -8.05
C THR A 512 -5.07 -11.61 -6.71
N ARG A 513 -5.53 -10.44 -6.23
CA ARG A 513 -5.12 -9.83 -4.94
C ARG A 513 -6.20 -9.80 -3.87
N SER A 514 -7.42 -10.24 -4.14
CA SER A 514 -8.52 -10.13 -3.16
C SER A 514 -8.27 -10.93 -1.88
N ASP A 515 -7.47 -11.99 -1.93
CA ASP A 515 -7.03 -12.80 -0.79
C ASP A 515 -5.79 -12.22 -0.05
N ALA A 516 -5.12 -11.21 -0.61
CA ALA A 516 -3.86 -10.67 -0.10
C ALA A 516 -3.82 -9.13 -0.22
N LYS A 517 -4.12 -8.42 0.88
CA LYS A 517 -4.12 -6.94 1.00
C LYS A 517 -5.07 -6.17 0.03
N GLY A 518 -5.63 -6.83 -0.99
CA GLY A 518 -6.66 -6.29 -1.89
C GLY A 518 -6.14 -5.15 -2.77
N PRO A 519 -6.71 -3.93 -2.68
CA PRO A 519 -6.29 -2.81 -3.51
C PRO A 519 -5.00 -2.12 -3.06
N GLU A 520 -4.49 -2.43 -1.87
CA GLU A 520 -3.12 -2.14 -1.41
C GLU A 520 -2.65 -0.68 -1.59
N PRO A 521 -3.12 0.24 -0.72
CA PRO A 521 -2.70 1.63 -0.77
C PRO A 521 -1.32 1.80 -0.12
N GLU A 522 -0.34 2.20 -0.91
CA GLU A 522 1.09 2.25 -0.55
C GLU A 522 1.61 3.69 -0.58
N ALA A 523 1.74 4.26 -1.77
CA ALA A 523 2.25 5.61 -1.91
C ALA A 523 1.27 6.70 -1.46
N LEU A 524 1.78 7.80 -0.90
CA LEU A 524 0.97 8.95 -0.51
C LEU A 524 1.68 10.29 -0.78
N ALA A 525 0.96 11.23 -1.39
CA ALA A 525 1.36 12.63 -1.48
C ALA A 525 0.19 13.56 -1.12
N LEU A 526 0.50 14.68 -0.45
CA LEU A 526 -0.46 15.74 -0.17
C LEU A 526 -0.11 17.00 -0.95
N GLY A 527 -1.13 17.68 -1.47
CA GLY A 527 -0.95 18.89 -2.27
C GLY A 527 -2.07 19.91 -2.09
N GLU A 528 -1.75 21.19 -2.18
CA GLU A 528 -2.74 22.27 -2.24
C GLU A 528 -2.96 22.69 -3.69
N ILE A 529 -4.22 22.68 -4.14
CA ILE A 529 -4.65 23.20 -5.45
C ILE A 529 -5.77 24.21 -5.17
N GLY A 530 -5.54 25.47 -5.54
CA GLY A 530 -6.41 26.56 -5.14
C GLY A 530 -6.42 26.74 -3.62
N ASP A 531 -7.60 26.71 -3.00
CA ASP A 531 -7.78 26.77 -1.54
C ASP A 531 -8.04 25.41 -0.89
N ARG A 532 -7.90 24.32 -1.66
CA ARG A 532 -8.21 22.95 -1.23
C ARG A 532 -6.95 22.12 -1.07
N THR A 533 -6.96 21.24 -0.08
CA THR A 533 -5.92 20.24 0.17
C THR A 533 -6.39 18.89 -0.30
N PHE A 534 -5.58 18.21 -1.12
CA PHE A 534 -5.87 16.90 -1.67
C PHE A 534 -4.87 15.87 -1.15
N ALA A 535 -5.35 14.65 -0.94
CA ALA A 535 -4.55 13.45 -0.81
C ALA A 535 -4.56 12.69 -2.13
N PHE A 536 -3.37 12.33 -2.60
CA PHE A 536 -3.13 11.42 -3.71
C PHE A 536 -2.65 10.11 -3.09
N VAL A 537 -3.45 9.06 -3.21
CA VAL A 537 -3.20 7.73 -2.64
C VAL A 537 -2.90 6.79 -3.79
N GLY A 538 -1.67 6.28 -3.86
CA GLY A 538 -1.24 5.28 -4.82
C GLY A 538 -1.66 3.90 -4.38
N LEU A 539 -2.14 3.11 -5.33
CA LEU A 539 -2.47 1.70 -5.18
C LEU A 539 -1.40 0.93 -5.93
N GLU A 540 -0.53 0.24 -5.19
CA GLU A 540 0.70 -0.37 -5.67
C GLU A 540 0.38 -1.37 -6.79
N ARG A 541 -0.42 -2.39 -6.48
CA ARG A 541 -0.80 -3.45 -7.41
C ARG A 541 -1.41 -2.88 -8.68
N MET A 542 -2.57 -2.23 -8.59
CA MET A 542 -3.29 -1.71 -9.76
C MET A 542 -2.61 -0.51 -10.47
N GLY A 543 -1.47 -0.01 -9.98
CA GLY A 543 -0.76 1.12 -10.61
C GLY A 543 -1.57 2.42 -10.67
N SER A 544 -2.50 2.60 -9.73
CA SER A 544 -3.58 3.57 -9.83
C SER A 544 -3.54 4.59 -8.72
N ILE A 545 -3.95 5.83 -9.00
CA ILE A 545 -3.97 6.93 -8.03
C ILE A 545 -5.40 7.36 -7.74
N MET A 546 -5.76 7.36 -6.46
CA MET A 546 -7.02 7.93 -5.97
C MET A 546 -6.79 9.36 -5.46
N VAL A 547 -7.75 10.24 -5.75
CA VAL A 547 -7.71 11.64 -5.29
C VAL A 547 -8.86 11.90 -4.33
N TYR A 548 -8.52 12.41 -3.14
CA TYR A 548 -9.48 12.81 -2.12
C TYR A 548 -9.28 14.27 -1.72
N ASP A 549 -10.35 15.04 -1.64
CA ASP A 549 -10.33 16.33 -0.93
C ASP A 549 -10.33 16.08 0.58
N ILE A 550 -9.25 16.49 1.22
CA ILE A 550 -9.02 16.39 2.66
C ILE A 550 -8.95 17.77 3.34
N THR A 551 -9.35 18.84 2.65
CA THR A 551 -9.34 20.22 3.16
C THR A 551 -9.97 20.32 4.55
N ASN A 552 -11.04 19.57 4.79
CA ASN A 552 -11.59 19.35 6.11
C ASN A 552 -11.40 17.87 6.50
N PRO A 553 -10.56 17.54 7.50
CA PRO A 553 -10.33 16.16 7.93
C PRO A 553 -11.61 15.41 8.34
N TYR A 554 -12.67 16.14 8.69
CA TYR A 554 -13.94 15.59 9.14
C TYR A 554 -15.02 15.54 8.02
N ASP A 555 -14.70 15.96 6.80
CA ASP A 555 -15.60 15.93 5.62
C ASP A 555 -14.80 15.61 4.36
N VAL A 556 -14.14 14.45 4.38
CA VAL A 556 -13.32 13.95 3.28
C VAL A 556 -14.18 13.45 2.13
N LYS A 557 -13.80 13.74 0.89
CA LYS A 557 -14.55 13.37 -0.31
C LYS A 557 -13.64 12.78 -1.37
N PHE A 558 -14.08 11.68 -1.97
CA PHE A 558 -13.47 11.16 -3.19
C PHE A 558 -13.75 12.12 -4.36
N GLU A 559 -12.72 12.38 -5.17
CA GLU A 559 -12.76 13.37 -6.24
C GLU A 559 -12.46 12.78 -7.61
N ASP A 560 -11.39 11.99 -7.73
CA ASP A 560 -10.96 11.44 -9.01
C ASP A 560 -10.14 10.15 -8.87
N TYR A 561 -9.96 9.47 -10.00
CA TYR A 561 -9.19 8.24 -10.11
C TYR A 561 -8.49 8.21 -11.48
N PHE A 562 -7.17 8.02 -11.49
CA PHE A 562 -6.40 7.95 -12.74
C PHE A 562 -5.28 6.91 -12.64
N TYR A 563 -4.88 6.38 -13.79
CA TYR A 563 -3.86 5.35 -13.91
C TYR A 563 -3.31 5.33 -15.33
N ASN A 564 -2.16 4.68 -15.53
CA ASN A 564 -1.55 4.44 -16.84
C ASN A 564 -1.02 3.01 -16.92
N ARG A 565 -1.93 2.03 -16.85
CA ARG A 565 -1.60 0.60 -16.84
C ARG A 565 -2.46 -0.17 -17.86
N GLY A 566 -1.83 -1.09 -18.60
CA GLY A 566 -2.52 -2.04 -19.47
C GLY A 566 -3.08 -3.20 -18.65
N LEU A 567 -4.33 -3.60 -18.94
CA LEU A 567 -5.09 -4.56 -18.14
C LEU A 567 -5.72 -5.67 -18.99
N VAL A 568 -5.38 -5.76 -20.28
CA VAL A 568 -5.96 -6.78 -21.16
C VAL A 568 -5.41 -8.16 -20.78
N GLU A 569 -6.31 -9.10 -20.48
CA GLU A 569 -5.96 -10.47 -20.12
C GLU A 569 -5.10 -11.15 -21.20
N GLY A 570 -3.98 -11.74 -20.77
CA GLY A 570 -2.99 -12.38 -21.64
C GLY A 570 -2.15 -11.43 -22.51
N ALA A 571 -2.32 -10.11 -22.38
CA ALA A 571 -1.42 -9.13 -22.97
C ALA A 571 -0.17 -8.94 -22.10
N GLU A 572 0.92 -8.51 -22.73
CA GLU A 572 2.13 -8.11 -22.01
C GLU A 572 1.83 -6.94 -21.07
N ILE A 573 2.38 -7.02 -19.86
CA ILE A 573 2.21 -5.98 -18.85
C ILE A 573 2.87 -4.70 -19.35
N SER A 574 2.18 -3.58 -19.21
CA SER A 574 2.66 -2.30 -19.73
C SER A 574 2.13 -1.12 -18.93
N GLY A 575 2.87 -0.01 -19.02
CA GLY A 575 2.52 1.24 -18.36
C GLY A 575 3.38 1.50 -17.14
N ASP A 576 2.75 2.10 -16.13
CA ASP A 576 3.35 2.49 -14.86
C ASP A 576 2.80 1.53 -13.78
N LEU A 577 3.70 0.83 -13.09
CA LEU A 577 3.40 -0.29 -12.19
C LEU A 577 4.05 -0.07 -10.82
N ALA A 578 3.33 -0.38 -9.73
CA ALA A 578 3.79 -0.23 -8.35
C ALA A 578 4.24 1.22 -8.02
N PRO A 579 3.30 2.19 -7.97
CA PRO A 579 3.60 3.53 -7.47
C PRO A 579 4.06 3.45 -6.01
N GLU A 580 5.26 3.97 -5.78
CA GLU A 580 6.02 3.78 -4.53
C GLU A 580 6.33 5.15 -3.90
N GLY A 581 7.24 5.91 -4.52
CA GLY A 581 7.48 7.29 -4.18
C GLY A 581 6.56 8.26 -4.91
N MET A 582 5.97 9.22 -4.20
CA MET A 582 5.24 10.35 -4.81
C MET A 582 5.66 11.70 -4.25
N THR A 583 5.77 12.70 -5.13
CA THR A 583 5.99 14.09 -4.71
C THR A 583 5.08 15.07 -5.46
N PHE A 584 4.41 15.93 -4.69
CA PHE A 584 3.55 16.99 -5.22
C PHE A 584 4.34 18.29 -5.40
N ILE A 585 4.16 18.93 -6.56
CA ILE A 585 4.82 20.19 -6.92
C ILE A 585 3.74 21.27 -7.09
N PRO A 586 3.74 22.32 -6.25
CA PRO A 586 2.82 23.43 -6.40
C PRO A 586 2.99 24.17 -7.74
N ALA A 587 1.90 24.77 -8.22
CA ALA A 587 1.86 25.48 -9.49
C ALA A 587 2.94 26.57 -9.64
N ASP A 588 3.26 27.30 -8.57
CA ASP A 588 4.28 28.36 -8.57
C ASP A 588 5.73 27.84 -8.63
N LYS A 589 5.93 26.54 -8.42
CA LYS A 589 7.23 25.83 -8.50
C LYS A 589 7.38 24.97 -9.77
N SER A 590 6.29 24.79 -10.50
CA SER A 590 6.23 23.94 -11.69
C SER A 590 6.79 24.62 -12.95
N ALA A 591 7.18 23.81 -13.94
CA ALA A 591 7.48 24.28 -15.30
C ALA A 591 6.24 24.72 -16.08
N THR A 592 5.09 24.09 -15.84
CA THR A 592 3.87 24.31 -16.62
C THR A 592 3.06 25.50 -16.12
N GLY A 593 3.31 25.95 -14.89
CA GLY A 593 2.48 26.93 -14.20
C GLY A 593 1.22 26.32 -13.57
N GLU A 594 1.04 25.01 -13.68
CA GLU A 594 0.00 24.21 -13.02
C GLU A 594 0.66 23.26 -12.02
N ALA A 595 -0.11 22.74 -11.06
CA ALA A 595 0.40 21.77 -10.11
C ALA A 595 0.82 20.48 -10.83
N LEU A 596 1.85 19.81 -10.32
CA LEU A 596 2.29 18.51 -10.83
C LEU A 596 2.30 17.47 -9.70
N LEU A 597 2.05 16.22 -10.04
CA LEU A 597 2.36 15.06 -9.23
C LEU A 597 3.40 14.22 -9.98
N VAL A 598 4.54 13.98 -9.34
CA VAL A 598 5.58 13.08 -9.84
C VAL A 598 5.47 11.77 -9.09
N ILE A 599 5.46 10.67 -9.82
CA ILE A 599 5.24 9.32 -9.31
C ILE A 599 6.41 8.46 -9.78
N GLY A 600 7.11 7.87 -8.82
CA GLY A 600 8.05 6.78 -9.02
C GLY A 600 7.30 5.45 -9.01
N ASN A 601 7.62 4.56 -9.96
CA ASN A 601 6.90 3.32 -10.17
C ASN A 601 7.91 2.18 -10.26
N GLU A 602 8.15 1.49 -9.16
CA GLU A 602 9.38 0.72 -8.92
C GLU A 602 9.53 -0.52 -9.79
N ILE A 603 8.44 -1.22 -10.08
CA ILE A 603 8.46 -2.42 -10.91
C ILE A 603 8.65 -2.07 -12.39
N SER A 604 8.06 -0.94 -12.81
CA SER A 604 8.20 -0.45 -14.19
C SER A 604 9.45 0.41 -14.42
N GLY A 605 10.16 0.78 -13.35
CA GLY A 605 11.29 1.71 -13.38
C GLY A 605 10.91 3.11 -13.87
N SER A 606 9.61 3.44 -13.88
CA SER A 606 9.11 4.62 -14.59
C SER A 606 8.89 5.81 -13.66
N VAL A 607 9.24 6.99 -14.16
CA VAL A 607 8.94 8.27 -13.50
C VAL A 607 7.87 8.97 -14.33
N ALA A 608 6.65 9.02 -13.80
CA ALA A 608 5.50 9.65 -14.45
C ALA A 608 5.23 11.04 -13.84
N VAL A 609 4.98 12.03 -14.70
CA VAL A 609 4.66 13.40 -14.29
C VAL A 609 3.27 13.77 -14.78
N TRP A 610 2.35 13.95 -13.84
CA TRP A 610 0.96 14.31 -14.09
C TRP A 610 0.73 15.78 -13.76
N GLN A 611 0.20 16.52 -14.72
CA GLN A 611 -0.29 17.87 -14.48
C GLN A 611 -1.72 17.81 -13.93
N ILE A 612 -1.99 18.64 -12.93
CA ILE A 612 -3.28 18.74 -12.26
C ILE A 612 -3.71 20.20 -12.23
N ALA A 613 -4.82 20.51 -12.90
CA ALA A 613 -5.40 21.85 -12.97
C ALA A 613 -6.82 21.86 -12.40
N GLU A 614 -7.26 23.01 -11.86
CA GLU A 614 -8.65 23.21 -11.47
C GLU A 614 -9.53 23.45 -12.72
N LYS A 615 -10.74 22.89 -12.74
CA LYS A 615 -11.69 23.04 -13.85
C LYS A 615 -12.48 24.36 -13.87
#